data_AF-A0A1H4MCH8-F1
#
_entry.id   AF-A0A1H4MCH8-F1
#
_cell.length_a   1.000
_cell.length_b   1.000
_cell.length_c   1.000
_cell.angle_alpha   90.00
_cell.angle_beta   90.00
_cell.angle_gamma   90.00
#
_symmetry.space_group_name_H-M   'P 1'
#
loop_
_entity.id
_entity.type
_entity.pdbx_description
1 polymer ?
#
loop_
_entity_poly.entity_id
_entity_poly.type
_entity_poly.pdbx_seq_one_letter_code
_entity_poly.pdbx_strand_id
1 'polypeptide(L)' 'MDFSKSKKTFTEHDQKVQEAREYLQQTDWLVVRKLETGKDVPTDIAEKRAEARSLI' A
#
# COMPACT_ATOMS: atom_id res chain seq x y z
N MET A 1 36.52 -14.20 2.78
CA MET A 1 35.15 -14.34 2.26
C MET A 1 34.72 -13.00 1.70
N ASP A 2 34.29 -12.95 0.44
CA ASP A 2 33.86 -11.74 -0.25
C ASP A 2 32.36 -11.51 0.02
N PHE A 3 32.02 -10.43 0.75
CA PHE A 3 30.63 -10.09 1.10
C PHE A 3 29.93 -9.26 0.01
N SER A 4 30.32 -9.36 -1.26
CA SER A 4 29.73 -8.55 -2.35
C SER A 4 28.31 -8.94 -2.77
N LYS A 5 27.60 -9.77 -2.00
CA LYS A 5 26.20 -10.12 -2.27
C LYS A 5 25.26 -9.50 -1.25
N SER A 6 24.80 -8.27 -1.52
CA SER A 6 23.41 -7.84 -1.26
C SER A 6 23.27 -6.32 -1.36
N LYS A 7 23.40 -5.76 -2.57
CA LYS A 7 22.72 -4.49 -2.85
C LYS A 7 21.51 -4.85 -3.70
N LYS A 8 20.36 -5.09 -3.06
CA LYS A 8 19.07 -5.06 -3.77
C LYS A 8 18.99 -3.66 -4.36
N THR A 9 19.19 -3.53 -5.66
CA THR A 9 18.92 -2.30 -6.39
C THR A 9 17.42 -2.08 -6.32
N PHE A 10 16.97 -1.30 -5.34
CA PHE A 10 15.59 -0.82 -5.26
C PHE A 10 15.34 -0.03 -6.54
N THR A 11 14.44 -0.52 -7.39
CA THR A 11 14.01 0.22 -8.57
C THR A 11 12.94 1.23 -8.17
N GLU A 12 12.70 2.26 -9.00
CA GLU A 12 11.59 3.19 -8.78
C GLU A 12 10.24 2.45 -8.68
N HIS A 13 10.12 1.30 -9.35
CA HIS A 13 8.96 0.43 -9.25
C HIS A 13 8.83 -0.18 -7.84
N ASP A 14 9.92 -0.72 -7.27
CA ASP A 14 9.91 -1.25 -5.90
C ASP A 14 9.51 -0.20 -4.87
N GLN A 15 9.94 1.06 -5.07
CA GLN A 15 9.55 2.16 -4.22
C GLN A 15 8.04 2.44 -4.30
N LYS A 16 7.47 2.50 -5.52
CA LYS A 16 6.03 2.71 -5.72
C LYS A 16 5.18 1.57 -5.13
N VAL A 17 5.64 0.32 -5.27
CA VAL A 17 5.00 -0.85 -4.65
C VAL A 17 5.00 -0.73 -3.13
N GLN A 18 6.11 -0.28 -2.55
CA GLN A 18 6.24 -0.10 -1.11
C GLN A 18 5.32 1.02 -0.59
N GLU A 19 5.32 2.18 -1.26
CA GLU A 19 4.43 3.30 -0.95
C GLU A 19 2.95 2.88 -1.05
N ALA A 20 2.58 2.10 -2.08
CA ALA A 20 1.24 1.56 -2.23
C ALA A 20 0.85 0.63 -1.07
N ARG A 21 1.74 -0.25 -0.62
CA ARG A 21 1.51 -1.14 0.53
C ARG A 21 1.34 -0.35 1.83
N GLU A 22 2.20 0.62 2.07
CA GLU A 22 2.11 1.49 3.25
C GLU A 22 0.80 2.27 3.26
N TYR A 23 0.40 2.83 2.11
CA TYR A 23 -0.88 3.52 1.99
C TYR A 23 -2.07 2.60 2.29
N LEU A 24 -2.06 1.38 1.74
CA LEU A 24 -3.10 0.38 2.01
C LEU A 24 -3.16 0.03 3.50
N GLN A 25 -2.02 -0.12 4.17
CA GLN A 25 -1.94 -0.42 5.59
C GLN A 25 -2.46 0.74 6.44
N GLN A 26 -2.02 1.97 6.15
CA GLN A 26 -2.42 3.18 6.89
C GLN A 26 -3.91 3.49 6.77
N THR A 27 -4.54 3.08 5.66
CA THR A 27 -5.97 3.31 5.40
C THR A 27 -6.85 2.08 5.63
N ASP A 28 -6.29 0.96 6.09
CA ASP A 28 -7.04 -0.30 6.23
C ASP A 28 -8.14 -0.24 7.28
N TRP A 29 -7.89 0.50 8.36
CA TRP A 29 -8.86 0.73 9.44
C TRP A 29 -10.18 1.35 8.93
N LEU A 30 -10.18 2.08 7.81
CA LEU A 30 -11.41 2.62 7.22
C LEU A 30 -12.30 1.52 6.64
N VAL A 31 -11.70 0.47 6.08
CA VAL A 31 -12.45 -0.69 5.58
C VAL A 31 -13.02 -1.49 6.75
N VAL A 32 -12.22 -1.71 7.79
CA VAL A 32 -12.69 -2.34 9.04
C VAL A 32 -13.84 -1.55 9.64
N ARG A 33 -13.69 -0.22 9.77
CA ARG A 33 -14.74 0.67 10.27
C ARG A 33 -16.02 0.59 9.44
N LYS A 34 -15.93 0.45 8.12
CA LYS A 34 -17.12 0.27 7.28
C LYS A 34 -17.84 -1.03 7.62
N LEU A 35 -17.11 -2.12 7.83
CA LEU A 35 -17.69 -3.41 8.22
C LEU A 35 -18.34 -3.36 9.61
N GLU A 36 -17.69 -2.70 10.57
CA GLU A 36 -18.14 -2.64 11.97
C GLU A 36 -19.28 -1.64 12.20
N THR A 37 -19.20 -0.47 11.56
CA THR A 37 -20.11 0.66 11.84
C THR A 37 -21.06 0.97 10.70
N GLY A 38 -20.87 0.36 9.53
CA GLY A 38 -21.60 0.69 8.30
C GLY A 38 -21.20 2.04 7.69
N LYS A 39 -20.28 2.80 8.31
CA LYS A 39 -19.88 4.10 7.78
C LYS A 39 -18.94 3.94 6.59
N ASP A 40 -19.33 4.51 5.46
CA ASP A 40 -18.57 4.40 4.22
C ASP A 40 -17.15 4.95 4.30
N VAL A 41 -16.28 4.32 3.50
CA VAL A 41 -14.93 4.81 3.21
C VAL A 41 -15.07 6.04 2.31
N PRO A 42 -14.39 7.16 2.61
CA PRO A 42 -14.37 8.32 1.73
C PRO A 42 -13.99 7.94 0.29
N THR A 43 -14.70 8.48 -0.70
CA THR A 43 -14.55 8.09 -2.11
C THR A 43 -13.13 8.29 -2.62
N ASP A 44 -12.50 9.42 -2.26
CA ASP A 44 -11.11 9.74 -2.60
C ASP A 44 -10.11 8.71 -2.06
N ILE A 45 -10.38 8.17 -0.87
CA ILE A 45 -9.55 7.11 -0.28
C ILE A 45 -9.85 5.76 -0.94
N ALA A 46 -11.12 5.48 -1.26
CA ALA A 46 -11.51 4.24 -1.92
C ALA A 46 -10.87 4.12 -3.32
N GLU A 47 -10.87 5.21 -4.09
CA GLU A 47 -10.21 5.30 -5.41
C GLU A 47 -8.70 5.10 -5.29
N LYS A 48 -8.03 5.84 -4.41
CA LYS A 48 -6.58 5.69 -4.18
C LYS A 48 -6.20 4.29 -3.70
N ARG A 49 -7.05 3.65 -2.88
CA ARG A 49 -6.84 2.25 -2.46
C ARG A 49 -6.98 1.28 -3.64
N ALA A 50 -7.88 1.54 -4.58
CA ALA A 50 -8.01 0.73 -5.79
C ALA A 50 -6.78 0.89 -6.71
N GLU A 51 -6.27 2.11 -6.86
CA GLU A 51 -5.03 2.40 -7.58
C GLU A 51 -3.82 1.71 -6.94
N ALA A 52 -3.66 1.85 -5.62
CA ALA A 52 -2.58 1.21 -4.87
C ALA A 52 -2.64 -0.33 -4.97
N ARG A 53 -3.84 -0.92 -4.99
CA ARG A 53 -4.03 -2.36 -5.22
C ARG A 53 -3.64 -2.82 -6.62
N SER A 54 -3.69 -1.93 -7.61
CA SER A 54 -3.31 -2.25 -8.98
C SER A 54 -1.79 -2.26 -9.18
N LEU A 55 -1.03 -1.72 -8.21
CA LEU A 55 0.44 -1.65 -8.23
C LEU A 55 1.11 -2.83 -7.53
N ILE A 56 0.38 -3.63 -6.74
CA ILE A 56 0.91 -4.74 -5.92
C ILE A 56 0.62 -6.11 -6.54
#